data_AF-A0AAV8W927-F1
#
_entry.id   AF-A0AAV8W927-F1
#
_cell.length_a   1.000
_cell.length_b   1.000
_cell.length_c   1.000
_cell.angle_alpha   90.00
_cell.angle_beta   90.00
_cell.angle_gamma   90.00
#
_symmetry.space_group_name_H-M   'P 1'
#
loop_
_entity.id
_entity.type
_entity.pdbx_description
1 polymer ?
#
loop_
_entity_poly.entity_id
_entity_poly.type
_entity_poly.pdbx_seq_one_letter_code
_entity_poly.pdbx_strand_id
1 'polypeptide(L)' 'MANVINSIIWLLILFFISFFVAAFCAGFYILVHPLSVCLPPLSGLADILLSGIQFPHYCADKMMTGGSLS' A
#
# COMPACT_ATOMS: atom_id res chain seq x y z
N MET A 1 -5.24 -3.36 25.61
CA MET A 1 -4.15 -4.35 25.62
C MET A 1 -3.84 -4.64 24.16
N ALA A 2 -2.79 -4.01 23.61
CA ALA A 2 -2.39 -4.24 22.22
C ALA A 2 -2.09 -5.72 22.07
N ASN A 3 -3.05 -6.45 21.51
CA ASN A 3 -2.97 -7.90 21.44
C ASN A 3 -1.93 -8.17 20.37
N VAL A 4 -0.74 -8.66 20.75
CA VAL A 4 0.36 -9.02 19.85
C VAL A 4 -0.13 -9.90 18.68
N ILE A 5 -1.22 -10.63 18.91
CA ILE A 5 -2.01 -11.36 17.90
C ILE A 5 -2.52 -10.47 16.76
N ASN A 6 -3.05 -9.28 17.03
CA ASN A 6 -3.55 -8.35 16.00
C ASN A 6 -2.41 -7.77 15.16
N SER A 7 -1.25 -7.50 15.78
CA SER A 7 -0.06 -7.09 15.02
C SER A 7 0.47 -8.23 14.13
N ILE A 8 0.44 -9.48 14.61
CA ILE A 8 0.86 -10.65 13.81
C ILE A 8 -0.10 -10.88 12.63
N ILE A 9 -1.41 -10.73 12.83
CA ILE A 9 -2.42 -10.85 11.76
C ILE A 9 -2.21 -9.76 10.71
N TRP A 10 -2.01 -8.50 11.12
CA TRP A 10 -1.69 -7.41 10.19
C TRP A 10 -0.38 -7.65 9.44
N LEU A 11 0.66 -8.20 10.08
CA LEU A 11 1.93 -8.56 9.44
C LEU A 11 1.72 -9.64 8.37
N LEU A 12 0.91 -10.66 8.66
CA LEU A 12 0.57 -11.72 7.71
C LEU A 12 -0.17 -11.18 6.48
N ILE A 13 -1.11 -10.25 6.69
CA ILE A 13 -1.80 -9.50 5.63
C ILE A 13 -0.80 -8.63 4.85
N LEU A 14 0.14 -8.00 5.54
CA LEU A 14 1.18 -7.17 4.94
C LEU A 14 2.05 -7.98 3.98
N PHE A 15 2.47 -9.17 4.40
CA PHE A 15 3.38 -10.02 3.65
C PHE A 15 2.70 -10.74 2.48
N PHE A 16 1.50 -11.30 2.67
CA PHE A 16 0.82 -12.08 1.63
C PHE A 16 0.04 -11.22 0.63
N ILE A 17 -0.61 -10.15 1.08
CA ILE A 17 -1.54 -9.38 0.25
C ILE A 17 -0.88 -8.08 -0.20
N SER A 18 -0.36 -7.31 0.75
CA SER A 18 0.24 -5.99 0.49
C SER A 18 1.46 -6.09 -0.42
N PHE A 19 2.30 -7.11 -0.26
CA PHE A 19 3.45 -7.33 -1.11
C PHE A 19 3.07 -7.59 -2.57
N PHE A 20 2.02 -8.38 -2.81
CA PHE A 20 1.56 -8.71 -4.16
C PHE A 20 0.89 -7.51 -4.84
N VAL A 21 0.05 -6.78 -4.11
CA VAL A 21 -0.62 -5.56 -4.61
C VAL A 21 0.40 -4.46 -4.88
N ALA A 22 1.36 -4.24 -3.99
CA ALA A 22 2.41 -3.25 -4.17
C ALA A 22 3.33 -3.60 -5.35
N ALA A 23 3.68 -4.88 -5.52
CA ALA A 23 4.48 -5.32 -6.67
C ALA A 23 3.76 -5.10 -8.00
N PHE A 24 2.46 -5.43 -8.07
CA PHE A 24 1.65 -5.23 -9.26
C PHE A 24 1.46 -3.73 -9.57
N CYS A 25 1.15 -2.91 -8.56
CA CYS A 25 1.04 -1.46 -8.73
C CYS A 25 2.38 -0.81 -9.11
N ALA A 26 3.51 -1.23 -8.54
CA ALA A 26 4.83 -0.69 -8.86
C ALA A 26 5.21 -0.92 -10.33
N GLY A 27 4.89 -2.10 -10.88
CA GLY A 27 5.12 -2.40 -12.29
C GLY A 27 4.32 -1.48 -13.22
N PHE A 28 3.03 -1.28 -12.93
CA PHE A 28 2.21 -0.33 -13.70
C PHE A 28 2.63 1.13 -13.48
N TYR A 29 3.10 1.50 -12.29
CA TYR A 29 3.50 2.87 -11.97
C TYR A 29 4.73 3.28 -12.78
N ILE A 30 5.71 2.39 -12.92
CA ILE A 30 6.91 2.65 -13.73
C ILE A 30 6.59 2.96 -15.20
N LEU A 31 5.54 2.36 -15.77
CA LEU A 31 5.10 2.62 -17.14
C LEU A 31 4.24 3.88 -17.24
N VAL A 32 3.36 4.12 -16.27
CA VAL A 32 2.42 5.25 -16.26
C VAL A 32 3.11 6.56 -15.84
N HIS A 33 4.15 6.50 -15.01
CA HIS A 33 4.86 7.67 -14.50
C HIS A 33 5.46 8.58 -15.59
N PRO A 34 6.20 8.07 -16.60
CA PRO A 34 6.68 8.91 -17.71
C PRO A 34 5.53 9.44 -18.59
N LEU A 35 4.44 8.68 -18.75
CA LEU A 35 3.26 9.12 -19.51
C LEU A 35 2.46 10.20 -18.77
N SER A 36 2.46 10.17 -17.43
CA SER A 36 1.84 11.18 -16.57
C SER A 36 2.48 12.55 -16.71
N VAL A 37 3.78 12.64 -17.04
CA VAL A 37 4.46 13.92 -17.27
C VAL A 37 3.97 14.61 -18.54
N CYS A 38 3.51 13.82 -19.53
CA CYS A 38 3.01 14.32 -20.81
C CYS A 38 1.48 14.51 -20.83
N LEU A 39 0.74 13.83 -19.95
CA LEU A 39 -0.73 13.85 -19.90
C LEU A 39 -1.23 14.14 -18.47
N PRO A 40 -1.70 15.37 -18.18
CA PRO A 40 -2.23 15.74 -16.87
C PRO A 40 -3.37 14.85 -16.34
N PRO A 41 -4.29 14.25 -17.15
CA PRO A 41 -5.30 13.35 -16.59
C PRO A 41 -4.75 11.99 -16.13
N LEU A 42 -3.56 11.57 -16.57
CA LEU A 42 -2.92 10.33 -16.10
C LEU A 42 -2.34 10.45 -14.69
N SER A 43 -2.17 11.66 -14.18
CA SER A 43 -1.68 11.93 -12.82
C SER A 43 -2.59 11.27 -11.77
N GLY A 44 -3.91 11.29 -11.98
CA GLY A 44 -4.84 10.62 -11.07
C GLY A 44 -4.66 9.11 -11.01
N LEU A 45 -4.28 8.48 -12.14
CA LEU A 45 -3.97 7.06 -12.20
C LEU A 45 -2.66 6.75 -11.46
N ALA A 46 -1.65 7.61 -11.63
CA ALA A 46 -0.39 7.51 -10.92
C ALA A 46 -0.59 7.64 -9.40
N ASP A 47 -1.40 8.58 -8.92
CA ASP A 47 -1.75 8.78 -7.50
C ASP A 47 -2.46 7.56 -6.90
N ILE A 48 -3.42 6.97 -7.63
CA ILE A 48 -4.13 5.74 -7.18
C ILE A 48 -3.14 4.58 -7.03
N LEU A 49 -2.23 4.43 -8.00
CA LEU A 49 -1.19 3.40 -7.95
C LEU A 49 -0.20 3.63 -6.80
N LEU A 50 0.15 4.89 -6.55
CA LEU A 50 1.04 5.28 -5.45
C LEU A 50 0.39 4.98 -4.10
N SER A 51 -0.90 5.26 -3.96
CA SER A 51 -1.70 4.86 -2.80
C SER A 51 -1.72 3.33 -2.61
N GLY A 52 -1.82 2.57 -3.70
CA GLY A 52 -1.71 1.10 -3.68
C GLY A 52 -0.33 0.59 -3.25
N ILE A 53 0.75 1.26 -3.67
CA ILE A 53 2.14 0.95 -3.25
C ILE A 53 2.38 1.32 -1.79
N GLN A 54 1.71 2.35 -1.28
CA GLN A 54 1.80 2.79 0.11
C GLN A 54 0.91 1.97 1.07
N PHE A 55 0.07 1.09 0.55
CA PHE A 55 -0.76 0.17 1.34
C PHE A 55 0.03 -0.66 2.37
N PRO A 56 1.20 -1.27 2.06
CA PRO A 56 2.07 -1.91 3.05
C PRO A 56 2.53 -0.97 4.16
N HIS A 57 2.77 0.31 3.85
CA HIS A 57 3.15 1.31 4.85
C HIS A 57 1.98 1.65 5.76
N TYR A 58 0.77 1.76 5.21
CA TYR A 58 -0.46 1.92 5.99
C TYR A 58 -0.71 0.70 6.90
N CYS A 59 -0.47 -0.51 6.40
CA CYS A 59 -0.52 -1.72 7.20
C CYS A 59 0.49 -1.73 8.35
N ALA A 60 1.73 -1.31 8.09
CA ALA A 60 2.78 -1.23 9.11
C ALA A 60 2.46 -0.18 10.18
N ASP A 61 1.91 0.98 9.78
CA ASP A 61 1.52 2.05 10.68
C ASP A 61 0.40 1.62 11.65
N LYS A 62 -0.62 0.90 11.13
CA LYS A 62 -1.68 0.31 11.95
C LYS A 62 -1.18 -0.78 12.89
N MET A 63 -0.12 -1.49 12.49
CA MET A 63 0.57 -2.49 13.31
C MET A 63 1.33 -1.86 14.49
N MET A 64 2.01 -0.73 14.24
CA MET A 64 2.85 -0.01 15.22
C MET A 64 2.02 0.84 16.19
N THR A 65 0.94 1.46 15.71
CA THR A 65 0.05 2.29 16.53
C THR A 65 -0.80 1.45 17.50
N GLY A 66 -0.73 0.11 17.44
CA GLY A 66 -1.51 -0.76 18.31
C GLY A 66 -3.00 -0.60 18.10
N GLY A 67 -3.41 -0.34 16.85
CA GLY A 67 -4.80 -0.08 16.47
C GLY A 67 -5.70 -1.25 16.91
N SER A 68 -6.48 -1.02 17.95
CA SER A 68 -7.63 -1.85 18.29
C SER A 68 -8.55 -1.92 17.07
N LEU A 69 -9.09 -3.10 16.77
CA LEU A 69 -10.30 -3.26 15.95
C LEU A 69 -11.49 -2.64 16.71
N SER A 70 -11.55 -1.32 16.85
CA SER A 70 -12.69 -0.58 17.38
C SER A 70 -12.93 0.68 16.58
#